data_AF-A0A2M8KS55-F1
#
_entry.id   AF-A0A2M8KS55-F1
#
_cell.length_a   1.000
_cell.length_b   1.000
_cell.length_c   1.000
_cell.angle_alpha   90.00
_cell.angle_beta   90.00
_cell.angle_gamma   90.00
#
_symmetry.space_group_name_H-M   'P 1'
#
loop_
_entity.id
_entity.type
_entity.pdbx_description
1 polymer ?
#
loop_
_entity_poly.entity_id
_entity_poly.type
_entity_poly.pdbx_seq_one_letter_code
_entity_poly.pdbx_strand_id
1 'polypeptide(L)'
;MSMKRKVIMNTAVQFGGRLLTSFIGFVVTVLLARHLGAQGYGVYSKMYALASFFYLVADFGLNAVYIREHKDDLQFFSLLNTLRTLFFTLSLTLIGIFFLVTGNRIFSDNWEKLAVLLFSPTILF
;
A
#
# COMPACT_ATOMS: atom_id res chain seq x y z
N MET A 1 17.89 28.47 9.82
CA MET A 1 18.68 27.24 10.13
C MET A 1 19.73 27.02 9.05
N SER A 2 20.92 26.54 9.40
CA SER A 2 21.93 26.10 8.40
C SER A 2 21.41 24.91 7.58
N MET A 3 21.78 24.85 6.30
CA MET A 3 21.40 23.75 5.39
C MET A 3 21.76 22.37 5.95
N LYS A 4 22.93 22.22 6.57
CA LYS A 4 23.35 20.97 7.21
C LYS A 4 22.38 20.56 8.31
N ARG A 5 21.96 21.52 9.15
CA ARG A 5 21.00 21.29 10.25
C ARG A 5 19.62 20.92 9.73
N LYS A 6 19.17 21.54 8.63
CA LYS A 6 17.86 21.24 8.00
C LYS A 6 17.82 19.83 7.43
N VAL A 7 18.88 19.41 6.73
CA VAL A 7 19.01 18.05 6.18
C VAL A 7 19.02 17.01 7.31
N ILE A 8 19.86 17.22 8.34
CA ILE A 8 19.93 16.29 9.49
C ILE A 8 18.58 16.16 10.19
N MET A 9 17.88 17.28 10.43
CA MET A 9 16.57 17.26 11.09
C MET A 9 15.52 16.50 10.25
N ASN A 10 15.44 16.78 8.95
CA ASN A 10 14.49 16.11 8.06
C ASN A 10 14.75 14.60 7.98
N THR A 11 16.02 14.21 7.86
CA THR A 11 16.41 12.78 7.83
C THR A 11 16.12 12.11 9.16
N ALA A 12 16.40 12.76 10.30
CA ALA A 12 16.10 12.21 11.61
C ALA A 12 14.59 11.99 11.81
N VAL A 13 13.76 12.96 11.41
CA VAL A 13 12.29 12.83 11.47
C VAL A 13 11.79 11.73 10.54
N GLN A 14 12.29 11.66 9.31
CA GLN A 14 11.88 10.63 8.35
C GLN A 14 12.33 9.22 8.79
N PHE A 15 13.52 9.11 9.38
CA PHE A 15 14.02 7.85 9.93
C PHE A 15 13.21 7.42 11.16
N GLY A 16 12.95 8.34 12.09
CA GLY A 16 12.11 8.07 13.26
C GLY A 16 10.69 7.64 12.87
N GLY A 17 10.10 8.31 11.87
CA GLY A 17 8.81 7.92 11.30
C GLY A 17 8.82 6.51 10.73
N ARG A 18 9.85 6.15 9.93
CA ARG A 18 9.99 4.79 9.39
C ARG A 18 10.14 3.73 10.48
N LEU A 19 10.98 4.00 11.48
CA LEU A 19 11.15 3.08 12.62
C LEU A 19 9.83 2.85 13.37
N LEU A 20 9.09 3.93 13.65
CA LEU A 20 7.81 3.83 14.34
C LEU A 20 6.79 3.04 13.52
N THR A 21 6.65 3.32 12.22
CA THR A 21 5.75 2.58 11.34
C THR A 21 6.12 1.10 11.26
N SER A 22 7.42 0.78 11.12
CA SER A 22 7.89 -0.61 11.10
C SER A 22 7.61 -1.32 12.43
N PHE A 23 7.82 -0.64 13.56
CA PHE A 23 7.55 -1.21 14.88
C PHE A 23 6.06 -1.48 15.10
N ILE A 24 5.19 -0.54 14.73
CA ILE A 24 3.74 -0.73 14.79
C ILE A 24 3.33 -1.89 13.88
N GLY A 25 3.85 -1.95 12.65
CA GLY A 25 3.60 -3.05 11.73
C GLY A 25 3.97 -4.40 12.32
N PHE A 26 5.15 -4.51 12.94
CA PHE A 26 5.58 -5.71 13.64
C PHE A 26 4.63 -6.12 14.78
N VAL A 27 4.22 -5.18 15.63
CA VAL A 27 3.28 -5.44 16.73
C VAL A 27 1.95 -5.95 16.19
N VAL A 28 1.41 -5.30 15.15
CA VAL A 28 0.17 -5.73 14.48
C VAL A 28 0.31 -7.14 13.92
N THR A 29 1.42 -7.45 13.25
CA THR A 29 1.71 -8.79 12.73
C THR A 29 1.68 -9.84 13.84
N VAL A 30 2.34 -9.58 14.98
CA VAL A 30 2.36 -10.50 16.13
C VAL A 30 0.95 -10.69 16.72
N LEU A 31 0.19 -9.60 16.87
CA LEU A 31 -1.17 -9.66 17.39
C LEU A 31 -2.09 -10.48 16.48
N LEU A 32 -2.01 -10.28 15.15
CA LEU A 32 -2.78 -11.03 14.17
C LEU A 32 -2.41 -12.51 14.18
N ALA A 33 -1.10 -12.83 14.20
CA ALA A 33 -0.65 -14.21 14.28
C ALA A 33 -1.15 -14.93 15.53
N ARG A 34 -1.20 -14.23 16.67
CA ARG A 34 -1.69 -14.77 17.94
C ARG A 34 -3.22 -14.94 17.98
N HIS A 35 -3.98 -14.01 17.42
CA HIS A 35 -5.44 -14.05 17.47
C HIS A 35 -6.06 -14.96 16.40
N LEU A 36 -5.49 -14.96 15.18
CA LEU A 36 -6.00 -15.75 14.06
C LEU A 36 -5.49 -17.20 14.05
N GLY A 37 -4.42 -17.48 14.81
CA GLY A 37 -3.69 -18.74 14.75
C GLY A 37 -2.98 -18.95 13.40
N ALA A 38 -2.28 -20.08 13.26
CA ALA A 38 -1.46 -20.35 12.08
C ALA A 38 -2.27 -20.39 10.77
N GLN A 39 -3.46 -20.99 10.80
CA GLN A 39 -4.30 -21.14 9.61
C GLN A 39 -4.91 -19.80 9.18
N GLY A 40 -5.51 -19.04 10.10
CA GLY A 40 -6.10 -17.73 9.79
C GLY A 40 -5.05 -16.69 9.40
N TYR A 41 -3.88 -16.70 10.04
CA TYR A 41 -2.76 -15.85 9.65
C TYR A 41 -2.21 -16.21 8.26
N GLY A 42 -2.19 -17.51 7.90
CA GLY A 42 -1.81 -17.95 6.56
C GLY A 42 -2.73 -17.38 5.47
N VAL A 43 -4.05 -17.37 5.72
CA VAL A 43 -5.02 -16.74 4.81
C VAL A 43 -4.77 -15.24 4.70
N TYR A 44 -4.67 -14.54 5.83
CA TYR A 44 -4.37 -13.11 5.87
C TYR A 44 -3.06 -12.77 5.13
N SER A 45 -1.99 -13.51 5.39
CA SER A 45 -0.68 -13.25 4.79
C SER A 45 -0.70 -13.43 3.27
N LYS A 46 -1.45 -14.41 2.75
CA LYS A 46 -1.64 -14.59 1.29
C LYS A 46 -2.33 -13.37 0.69
N MET A 47 -3.41 -12.91 1.33
CA MET A 47 -4.18 -11.75 0.87
C MET A 47 -3.34 -10.46 0.92
N TYR A 48 -2.64 -10.24 2.02
CA TYR A 48 -1.79 -9.07 2.23
C TYR A 48 -0.63 -9.02 1.25
N ALA A 49 0.03 -10.16 0.99
CA ALA A 49 1.12 -10.24 0.01
C ALA A 49 0.63 -9.89 -1.40
N LEU A 50 -0.52 -10.43 -1.82
CA LEU A 50 -1.12 -10.12 -3.11
C LEU A 50 -1.44 -8.62 -3.22
N ALA A 51 -2.10 -8.05 -2.21
CA ALA A 51 -2.40 -6.62 -2.15
C ALA A 51 -1.13 -5.75 -2.24
N SER A 52 -0.05 -6.14 -1.55
CA SER A 52 1.22 -5.40 -1.53
C SER A 52 1.88 -5.30 -2.91
N PHE A 53 1.77 -6.32 -3.77
CA PHE A 53 2.27 -6.26 -5.15
C PHE A 53 1.54 -5.18 -5.97
N PHE A 54 0.23 -5.07 -5.80
CA PHE A 54 -0.59 -4.10 -6.49
C PHE A 54 -0.44 -2.67 -5.94
N TYR A 55 0.00 -2.53 -4.68
CA TYR A 55 0.41 -1.23 -4.12
C TYR A 55 1.51 -0.56 -4.92
N LEU A 56 2.54 -1.33 -5.29
CA LEU A 56 3.66 -0.79 -6.05
C LEU A 56 3.20 -0.20 -7.39
N VAL A 57 2.23 -0.85 -8.04
CA VAL A 57 1.65 -0.41 -9.31
C VAL A 57 0.72 0.80 -9.11
N ALA A 58 -0.04 0.84 -8.01
CA ALA A 58 -0.98 1.91 -7.71
C ALA A 58 -0.28 3.23 -7.30
N ASP A 59 0.79 3.15 -6.53
CA ASP A 59 1.54 4.33 -6.07
C ASP A 59 2.53 4.82 -7.13
N PHE A 60 3.23 3.89 -7.80
CA PHE A 60 4.24 4.14 -8.86
C PHE A 60 5.18 5.35 -8.61
N GLY A 61 5.46 5.66 -7.34
CA GLY A 61 6.29 6.81 -6.94
C GLY A 61 5.65 8.20 -7.13
N LEU A 62 4.37 8.29 -7.49
CA LEU A 62 3.65 9.56 -7.71
C LEU A 62 3.70 10.47 -6.48
N ASN A 63 3.62 9.89 -5.27
CA ASN A 63 3.73 10.64 -4.03
C ASN A 63 5.10 11.34 -3.87
N ALA A 64 6.19 10.69 -4.30
CA ALA A 64 7.53 11.27 -4.23
C ALA A 64 7.73 12.38 -5.27
N VAL A 65 7.17 12.17 -6.48
CA VAL A 65 7.16 13.17 -7.55
C VAL A 65 6.39 14.41 -7.11
N TYR A 66 5.19 14.24 -6.55
CA TYR A 66 4.36 15.35 -6.05
C TYR A 66 5.09 16.24 -5.04
N ILE A 67 5.75 15.64 -4.06
CA ILE A 67 6.47 16.38 -3.01
C ILE A 67 7.67 17.15 -3.60
N ARG A 68 8.26 16.67 -4.69
CA ARG A 68 9.43 17.28 -5.35
C ARG A 68 9.06 18.39 -6.33
N GLU A 69 7.97 18.22 -7.07
CA GLU A 69 7.64 18.98 -8.28
C GLU A 69 6.57 20.06 -8.14
N HIS A 70 6.25 20.54 -6.93
CA HIS A 70 5.58 21.82 -6.58
C HIS A 70 4.38 21.58 -5.64
N LYS A 71 4.49 22.08 -4.40
CA LYS A 71 3.41 22.01 -3.41
C LYS A 71 2.23 22.97 -3.70
N ASP A 72 2.45 24.00 -4.50
CA ASP A 72 1.53 25.14 -4.64
C ASP A 72 0.92 25.29 -6.06
N ASP A 73 1.18 24.35 -6.98
CA ASP A 73 0.59 24.37 -8.31
C ASP A 73 -0.68 23.50 -8.38
N LEU A 74 -1.84 24.16 -8.39
CA LEU A 74 -3.16 23.52 -8.45
C LEU A 74 -3.39 22.75 -9.76
N GLN A 75 -2.75 23.13 -10.86
CA GLN A 75 -2.88 22.42 -12.13
C GLN A 75 -2.11 21.09 -12.10
N PHE A 76 -0.92 21.11 -11.52
CA PHE A 76 -0.11 19.91 -11.31
C PHE A 76 -0.78 18.93 -10.32
N PHE A 77 -1.43 19.45 -9.28
CA PHE A 77 -2.23 18.64 -8.35
C PHE A 77 -3.38 17.90 -9.05
N SER A 78 -4.08 18.55 -9.99
CA SER A 78 -5.14 17.92 -10.78
C SER A 78 -4.62 16.81 -11.68
N LEU A 79 -3.48 17.04 -12.35
CA LEU A 79 -2.82 16.04 -13.19
C LEU A 79 -2.40 14.81 -12.38
N LEU A 80 -1.79 15.01 -11.21
CA LEU A 80 -1.37 13.93 -10.33
C LEU A 80 -2.54 13.15 -9.76
N ASN A 81 -3.63 13.81 -9.36
CA ASN A 81 -4.83 13.12 -8.92
C ASN A 81 -5.44 12.29 -10.05
N THR A 82 -5.40 12.79 -11.29
CA THR A 82 -5.85 12.05 -12.48
C THR A 82 -4.96 10.83 -12.75
N LEU A 83 -3.64 10.98 -12.63
CA LEU A 83 -2.72 9.84 -12.77
C LEU A 83 -2.92 8.82 -11.65
N ARG A 84 -3.12 9.27 -10.40
CA ARG A 84 -3.39 8.39 -9.26
C ARG A 84 -4.69 7.60 -9.42
N THR A 85 -5.75 8.22 -9.91
CA THR A 85 -7.01 7.51 -10.19
C THR A 85 -6.89 6.56 -11.37
N LEU A 86 -6.06 6.87 -12.38
CA LEU A 86 -5.75 5.97 -13.49
C LEU A 86 -4.97 4.72 -13.01
N PHE A 87 -3.88 4.89 -12.26
CA PHE A 87 -3.13 3.76 -11.72
C PHE A 87 -3.96 2.94 -10.73
N PHE A 88 -4.87 3.57 -10.00
CA PHE A 88 -5.85 2.86 -9.18
C PHE A 88 -6.78 1.97 -10.01
N THR A 89 -7.41 2.54 -11.03
CA THR A 89 -8.33 1.78 -11.91
C THR A 89 -7.59 0.66 -12.65
N LEU A 90 -6.35 0.90 -13.06
CA LEU A 90 -5.48 -0.13 -13.63
C LEU A 90 -5.17 -1.24 -12.62
N SER A 91 -4.80 -0.88 -11.39
CA SER A 91 -4.51 -1.83 -10.32
C SER A 91 -5.74 -2.71 -10.00
N LEU A 92 -6.93 -2.11 -9.92
CA LEU A 92 -8.18 -2.82 -9.68
C LEU A 92 -8.54 -3.78 -10.83
N THR A 93 -8.36 -3.36 -12.08
CA THR A 93 -8.60 -4.24 -13.23
C THR A 93 -7.63 -5.42 -13.28
N LEU A 94 -6.35 -5.20 -12.96
CA LEU A 94 -5.37 -6.29 -12.87
C LEU A 94 -5.69 -7.29 -11.75
N ILE A 95 -6.17 -6.81 -10.60
CA ILE A 95 -6.66 -7.69 -9.51
C ILE A 95 -7.87 -8.50 -9.99
N GLY A 96 -8.82 -7.88 -10.68
CA GLY A 96 -9.98 -8.58 -11.27
C GLY A 96 -9.56 -9.68 -12.25
N ILE A 97 -8.64 -9.37 -13.16
CA ILE A 97 -8.07 -10.34 -14.11
C ILE A 97 -7.35 -11.48 -13.38
N PHE A 98 -6.56 -11.16 -12.36
CA PHE A 98 -5.88 -12.17 -11.53
C PHE A 98 -6.87 -13.15 -10.91
N PHE A 99 -8.00 -12.65 -10.38
CA PHE A 99 -9.05 -13.50 -9.82
C PHE A 99 -9.72 -14.39 -10.87
N LEU A 100 -9.96 -13.87 -12.08
CA LEU A 100 -10.54 -14.65 -13.18
C LEU A 100 -9.61 -15.77 -13.64
N VAL A 101 -8.30 -15.51 -13.74
CA VAL A 101 -7.33 -16.47 -14.30
C VAL A 101 -6.83 -17.48 -13.26
N THR A 102 -6.55 -17.03 -12.03
CA THR A 102 -5.85 -17.86 -11.03
C THR A 102 -6.51 -17.83 -9.65
N GLY A 103 -7.51 -16.95 -9.43
CA GLY A 103 -8.17 -16.79 -8.13
C GLY A 103 -8.74 -18.08 -7.56
N ASN A 104 -9.38 -18.91 -8.38
CA ASN A 104 -9.97 -20.19 -7.94
C ASN A 104 -8.93 -21.26 -7.57
N ARG A 105 -7.66 -21.10 -7.97
CA ARG A 105 -6.57 -22.04 -7.62
C ARG A 105 -5.87 -21.67 -6.32
N ILE A 106 -5.83 -20.38 -6.00
CA ILE A 106 -5.09 -19.83 -4.85
C ILE A 106 -6.02 -19.62 -3.64
N PHE A 107 -7.28 -19.24 -3.90
CA PHE A 107 -8.30 -18.98 -2.89
C PHE A 107 -9.45 -19.97 -3.07
N SER A 108 -9.56 -20.91 -2.12
CA SER A 108 -10.61 -21.92 -2.07
C SER A 108 -11.97 -21.26 -1.85
N ASP A 109 -12.03 -20.41 -0.83
CA ASP A 109 -13.30 -19.90 -0.32
C ASP A 109 -13.66 -18.56 -0.95
N ASN A 110 -14.95 -18.37 -1.21
CA ASN A 110 -15.46 -17.12 -1.78
C ASN A 110 -15.26 -15.93 -0.83
N TRP A 111 -15.21 -16.17 0.48
CA TRP A 111 -14.95 -15.13 1.47
C TRP A 111 -13.53 -14.55 1.31
N GLU A 112 -12.53 -15.37 1.01
CA GLU A 112 -11.15 -14.92 0.83
C GLU A 112 -11.04 -14.00 -0.40
N LYS A 113 -11.74 -14.34 -1.49
CA LYS A 113 -11.78 -13.53 -2.73
C LYS A 113 -12.43 -12.17 -2.48
N LEU A 114 -13.57 -12.16 -1.77
CA LEU A 114 -14.26 -10.92 -1.38
C LEU A 114 -13.38 -10.07 -0.48
N ALA A 115 -12.69 -10.70 0.47
CA ALA A 115 -11.85 -9.98 1.40
C ALA A 115 -10.64 -9.33 0.72
N VAL A 116 -10.04 -9.94 -0.33
CA VAL A 116 -8.99 -9.28 -1.13
C VAL A 116 -9.56 -8.10 -1.93
N LEU A 117 -10.73 -8.25 -2.54
CA LEU A 117 -11.42 -7.16 -3.25
C LEU A 117 -11.78 -5.99 -2.33
N LEU A 118 -12.10 -6.27 -1.07
CA LEU A 118 -12.35 -5.25 -0.05
C LEU A 118 -11.06 -4.65 0.52
N PHE A 119 -9.94 -5.37 0.47
CA PHE A 119 -8.63 -4.90 0.93
C PHE A 119 -7.85 -4.15 -0.16
N SER A 120 -8.19 -4.32 -1.43
CA SER A 120 -7.53 -3.61 -2.53
C SER A 120 -7.73 -2.09 -2.53
N PRO A 121 -8.84 -1.51 -2.04
CA PRO A 121 -8.97 -0.06 -1.88
C PRO A 121 -8.10 0.50 -0.76
N THR A 122 -7.81 -0.27 0.29
CA THR A 122 -6.89 0.15 1.38
C THR A 122 -5.45 0.35 0.89
N ILE A 123 -5.10 -0.20 -0.27
CA ILE A 123 -3.83 0.07 -0.96
C ILE A 123 -3.71 1.55 -1.36
N LEU A 124 -4.82 2.27 -1.52
CA LEU A 124 -4.79 3.66 -1.96
C LEU A 124 -4.41 4.67 -0.88
N PHE A 125 -4.48 4.29 0.40
CA PHE A 125 -4.29 5.18 1.54
C PHE A 125 -3.06 4.79 2.34
#